data_AF-A0A8J7XVZ9-F1
#
_entry.id   AF-A0A8J7XVZ9-F1
#
_cell.length_a   1.000
_cell.length_b   1.000
_cell.length_c   1.000
_cell.angle_alpha   90.00
_cell.angle_beta   90.00
_cell.angle_gamma   90.00
#
_symmetry.space_group_name_H-M   'P 1'
#
loop_
_entity.id
_entity.type
_entity.pdbx_description
1 polymer ?
#
loop_
_entity_poly.entity_id
_entity_poly.type
_entity_poly.pdbx_seq_one_letter_code
_entity_poly.pdbx_strand_id
1 'polypeptide(L)'
;MVSKRMKIAAALAVIAVFVAYCVYASQHAFDTAGEPTVHPFRMDMGDKVLDTTLETYRGGDPARMIEFTLINPRVKRVYILFKASEVETDNPHLLKASASIGEGLGAAIGKGKLDMTPEDVIPREITWFQKVLIYSGFMGTESEPVIYFKTPNVGGTQDRIVVLRGIIIIESSTYENSYILASYVRQLVMA
;
A
#
# COMPACT_ATOMS: atom_id res chain seq x y z
N MET A 1 -33.79 -30.24 21.33
CA MET A 1 -33.35 -30.51 19.93
C MET A 1 -33.50 -29.25 19.10
N VAL A 2 -32.41 -28.65 18.64
CA VAL A 2 -32.45 -27.48 17.72
C VAL A 2 -32.99 -27.96 16.37
N SER A 3 -34.11 -27.40 15.93
CA SER A 3 -34.73 -27.79 14.66
C SER A 3 -33.79 -27.50 13.49
N LYS A 4 -33.88 -28.28 12.40
CA LYS A 4 -33.05 -28.10 11.19
C LYS A 4 -33.14 -26.65 10.65
N ARG A 5 -34.33 -26.05 10.71
CA ARG A 5 -34.56 -24.64 10.34
C ARG A 5 -33.81 -23.65 11.23
N MET A 6 -33.73 -23.93 12.53
CA MET A 6 -33.03 -23.08 13.50
C MET A 6 -31.50 -23.17 13.35
N LYS A 7 -30.97 -24.34 12.98
CA LYS A 7 -29.55 -24.49 12.59
C LYS A 7 -29.22 -23.72 11.30
N ILE A 8 -30.11 -23.79 10.30
CA ILE A 8 -29.94 -23.04 9.03
C ILE A 8 -30.00 -21.53 9.29
N ALA A 9 -30.96 -21.06 10.08
CA ALA A 9 -31.08 -19.65 10.42
C ALA A 9 -29.84 -19.13 11.18
N ALA A 10 -29.32 -19.92 12.14
CA ALA A 10 -28.09 -19.59 12.85
C ALA A 10 -26.88 -19.52 11.90
N ALA A 11 -26.74 -20.47 10.98
CA ALA A 11 -25.67 -20.46 9.99
C ALA A 11 -25.73 -19.24 9.06
N LEU A 12 -26.93 -18.88 8.58
CA LEU A 12 -27.13 -17.69 7.75
C LEU A 12 -26.80 -16.39 8.49
N ALA A 13 -27.17 -16.30 9.78
CA ALA A 13 -26.82 -15.15 10.60
C ALA A 13 -25.30 -14.99 10.76
N VAL A 14 -24.57 -16.09 11.00
CA VAL A 14 -23.10 -16.07 11.08
C VAL A 14 -22.48 -15.62 9.75
N ILE A 15 -22.97 -16.13 8.62
CA ILE A 15 -22.49 -15.72 7.29
C ILE A 15 -22.76 -14.23 7.06
N ALA A 16 -23.96 -13.74 7.38
CA ALA A 16 -24.32 -12.33 7.20
C ALA A 16 -23.40 -11.39 8.02
N VAL A 17 -23.13 -11.74 9.28
CA VAL A 17 -22.22 -10.97 10.15
C VAL A 17 -20.79 -11.00 9.59
N PHE A 18 -20.32 -12.16 9.12
CA PHE A 18 -18.99 -12.28 8.52
C PHE A 18 -18.85 -11.44 7.25
N VAL A 19 -19.85 -11.46 6.36
CA VAL A 19 -19.86 -10.63 5.14
C VAL A 19 -19.88 -9.14 5.49
N ALA A 20 -20.70 -8.73 6.46
CA ALA A 20 -20.76 -7.34 6.91
C ALA A 20 -19.40 -6.87 7.48
N TYR A 21 -18.74 -7.71 8.29
CA TYR A 21 -17.39 -7.43 8.77
C TYR A 21 -16.39 -7.27 7.62
N CYS A 22 -16.40 -8.17 6.63
CA CYS A 22 -15.51 -8.11 5.47
C CYS A 22 -15.72 -6.84 4.64
N VAL A 23 -16.96 -6.41 4.42
CA VAL A 23 -17.26 -5.16 3.70
C VAL A 23 -16.71 -3.96 4.47
N TYR A 24 -17.00 -3.88 5.77
CA TYR A 24 -16.53 -2.79 6.63
C TYR A 24 -15.00 -2.75 6.67
N ALA A 25 -14.34 -3.88 6.92
CA ALA A 25 -12.89 -4.00 6.95
C ALA A 25 -12.24 -3.59 5.62
N SER A 26 -12.83 -3.99 4.49
CA SER A 26 -12.32 -3.62 3.17
C SER A 26 -12.42 -2.12 2.89
N GLN A 27 -13.52 -1.48 3.33
CA GLN A 27 -13.74 -0.05 3.14
C GLN A 27 -12.82 0.80 4.01
N HIS A 28 -12.52 0.34 5.22
CA HIS A 28 -11.71 1.07 6.21
C HIS A 28 -10.24 0.61 6.29
N ALA A 29 -9.77 -0.23 5.36
CA ALA A 29 -8.40 -0.79 5.33
C ALA A 29 -7.27 0.24 5.45
N PHE A 30 -7.55 1.49 5.10
CA PHE A 30 -6.58 2.58 5.03
C PHE A 30 -7.02 3.82 5.83
N ASP A 31 -8.07 3.70 6.63
CA ASP A 31 -8.52 4.78 7.48
C ASP A 31 -7.55 4.95 8.64
N THR A 32 -7.04 6.16 8.79
CA THR A 32 -6.02 6.49 9.78
C THR A 32 -6.61 7.46 10.79
N ALA A 33 -6.47 7.12 12.07
CA ALA A 33 -6.93 7.97 13.17
C ALA A 33 -5.79 8.87 13.68
N GLY A 34 -6.13 10.11 14.03
CA GLY A 34 -5.19 11.10 14.56
C GLY A 34 -4.72 12.11 13.50
N GLU A 35 -3.85 13.04 13.92
CA GLU A 35 -3.23 14.00 13.00
C GLU A 35 -1.87 13.47 12.53
N PRO A 36 -1.58 13.47 11.22
CA PRO A 36 -0.29 13.07 10.72
C PRO A 36 0.79 14.12 11.03
N THR A 37 2.02 13.67 11.23
CA THR A 37 3.19 14.53 11.02
C THR A 37 3.41 14.66 9.51
N VAL A 38 3.36 15.89 9.02
CA VAL A 38 3.44 16.21 7.58
C VAL A 38 4.81 16.77 7.24
N HIS A 39 5.45 16.20 6.23
CA HIS A 39 6.73 16.69 5.70
C HIS A 39 6.58 17.00 4.21
N PRO A 40 6.65 18.28 3.81
CA PRO A 40 6.58 18.63 2.41
C PRO A 40 7.86 18.22 1.69
N PHE A 41 7.73 17.77 0.45
CA PHE A 41 8.86 17.51 -0.42
C PHE A 41 8.53 17.88 -1.87
N ARG A 42 9.60 18.12 -2.64
CA ARG A 42 9.54 18.48 -4.05
C ARG A 42 10.29 17.44 -4.85
N MET A 43 9.61 16.85 -5.83
CA MET A 43 10.22 15.96 -6.82
C MET A 43 10.34 16.68 -8.16
N ASP A 44 11.56 16.76 -8.66
CA ASP A 44 11.87 17.30 -9.98
C ASP A 44 12.33 16.16 -10.89
N MET A 45 11.53 15.87 -11.92
CA MET A 45 11.81 14.84 -12.92
C MET A 45 12.35 15.46 -14.23
N GLY A 46 12.69 16.75 -14.21
CA GLY A 46 13.20 17.52 -15.34
C GLY A 46 12.10 18.13 -16.21
N ASP A 47 11.15 17.33 -16.66
CA ASP A 47 9.98 17.77 -17.45
C ASP A 47 8.77 18.14 -16.59
N LYS A 48 8.75 17.68 -15.34
CA LYS A 48 7.67 17.91 -14.38
C LYS A 48 8.19 18.05 -12.97
N VAL A 49 7.56 18.97 -12.23
CA VAL A 49 7.76 19.16 -10.80
C VAL A 49 6.48 18.77 -10.08
N LEU A 50 6.60 17.96 -9.03
CA LEU A 50 5.51 17.64 -8.12
C LEU A 50 5.87 18.08 -6.70
N ASP A 51 5.13 19.07 -6.19
CA ASP A 51 5.15 19.45 -4.78
C ASP A 51 4.08 18.62 -4.05
N THR A 52 4.49 17.89 -3.01
CA THR A 52 3.66 16.88 -2.34
C THR A 52 4.11 16.70 -0.89
N THR A 53 3.48 15.78 -0.14
CA THR A 53 3.73 15.59 1.29
C THR A 53 3.95 14.11 1.62
N LEU A 54 4.81 13.88 2.61
CA LEU A 54 4.92 12.62 3.33
C LEU A 54 4.17 12.76 4.65
N GLU A 55 3.31 11.81 4.94
CA GLU A 55 2.53 11.76 6.17
C GLU A 55 2.91 10.53 7.00
N THR A 56 3.14 10.73 8.29
CA THR A 56 3.32 9.62 9.25
C THR A 56 2.48 9.82 10.50
N TYR A 57 1.88 8.74 11.00
CA TYR A 57 1.06 8.73 12.20
C TYR A 57 1.80 8.21 13.44
N ARG A 58 3.13 8.02 13.36
CA ARG A 58 3.98 7.64 14.50
C ARG A 58 4.97 8.72 14.94
N GLY A 59 4.98 9.87 14.26
CA GLY A 59 6.04 10.87 14.41
C GLY A 59 7.38 10.41 13.83
N GLY A 60 8.34 11.33 13.75
CA GLY A 60 9.66 11.09 13.14
C GLY A 60 9.77 11.55 11.69
N ASP A 61 10.90 11.24 11.07
CA ASP A 61 11.20 11.55 9.66
C ASP A 61 10.55 10.50 8.73
N PRO A 62 9.55 10.85 7.93
CA PRO A 62 8.83 9.91 7.08
C PRO A 62 9.71 9.25 6.02
N ALA A 63 10.73 9.94 5.51
CA ALA A 63 11.64 9.38 4.51
C ALA A 63 12.44 8.22 5.10
N ARG A 64 12.98 8.41 6.31
CA ARG A 64 13.62 7.32 7.07
C ARG A 64 12.64 6.22 7.42
N MET A 65 11.39 6.53 7.72
CA MET A 65 10.39 5.50 8.00
C MET A 65 10.08 4.64 6.77
N ILE A 66 10.03 5.22 5.57
CA ILE A 66 9.89 4.46 4.32
C ILE A 66 11.08 3.52 4.15
N GLU A 67 12.30 4.04 4.32
CA GLU A 67 13.52 3.25 4.27
C GLU A 67 13.47 2.09 5.27
N PHE A 68 13.25 2.35 6.56
CA PHE A 68 13.14 1.31 7.58
C PHE A 68 12.00 0.32 7.35
N THR A 69 10.91 0.74 6.72
CA THR A 69 9.79 -0.16 6.41
C THR A 69 10.16 -1.13 5.29
N LEU A 70 10.98 -0.70 4.32
CA LEU A 70 11.28 -1.47 3.11
C LEU A 70 12.61 -2.21 3.13
N ILE A 71 13.64 -1.68 3.80
CA ILE A 71 15.00 -2.22 3.79
C ILE A 71 15.50 -2.70 5.17
N ASN A 72 14.60 -3.02 6.09
CA ASN A 72 14.97 -3.62 7.37
C ASN A 72 15.40 -5.11 7.18
N PRO A 73 16.46 -5.59 7.86
CA PRO A 73 16.88 -6.99 7.80
C PRO A 73 15.83 -8.04 8.16
N ARG A 74 14.73 -7.65 8.84
CA ARG A 74 13.61 -8.53 9.19
C ARG A 74 12.60 -8.70 8.06
N VAL A 75 12.70 -7.91 6.99
CA VAL A 75 11.79 -7.96 5.85
C VAL A 75 12.09 -9.23 5.07
N LYS A 76 11.08 -10.10 4.95
CA LYS A 76 11.17 -11.37 4.24
C LYS A 76 10.41 -11.36 2.92
N ARG A 77 9.48 -10.43 2.77
CA ARG A 77 8.60 -10.32 1.60
C ARG A 77 8.06 -8.92 1.48
N VAL A 78 7.96 -8.40 0.27
CA VAL A 78 7.36 -7.09 -0.01
C VAL A 78 6.22 -7.25 -0.97
N TYR A 79 5.05 -6.73 -0.61
CA TYR A 79 3.89 -6.71 -1.50
C TYR A 79 3.75 -5.35 -2.17
N ILE A 80 3.73 -5.31 -3.50
CA ILE A 80 3.43 -4.09 -4.26
C ILE A 80 2.02 -4.25 -4.83
N LEU A 81 1.08 -3.65 -4.11
CA LEU A 81 -0.35 -3.79 -4.36
C LEU A 81 -0.85 -2.60 -5.17
N PHE A 82 -1.35 -2.87 -6.36
CA PHE A 82 -2.03 -1.89 -7.19
C PHE A 82 -3.45 -2.34 -7.48
N LYS A 83 -4.38 -1.39 -7.60
CA LYS A 83 -5.71 -1.54 -8.23
C LYS A 83 -6.75 -2.48 -7.59
N ALA A 84 -7.95 -1.95 -7.39
CA ALA A 84 -9.23 -2.66 -7.25
C ALA A 84 -10.38 -1.79 -7.81
N SER A 85 -10.12 -1.02 -8.87
CA SER A 85 -11.11 -0.10 -9.46
C SER A 85 -12.00 -0.85 -10.45
N GLU A 86 -13.32 -0.70 -10.35
CA GLU A 86 -14.31 -1.30 -11.26
C GLU A 86 -14.42 -0.57 -12.62
N VAL A 87 -13.76 0.58 -12.79
CA VAL A 87 -14.10 1.53 -13.87
C VAL A 87 -13.01 1.67 -14.94
N GLU A 88 -11.73 1.43 -14.65
CA GLU A 88 -10.66 1.52 -15.66
C GLU A 88 -9.52 0.54 -15.37
N THR A 89 -9.23 -0.33 -16.33
CA THR A 89 -8.50 -1.57 -16.09
C THR A 89 -7.02 -1.58 -16.46
N ASP A 90 -6.51 -0.71 -17.32
CA ASP A 90 -5.10 -0.79 -17.74
C ASP A 90 -4.48 0.59 -17.92
N ASN A 91 -3.91 1.14 -16.85
CA ASN A 91 -3.09 2.35 -16.97
C ASN A 91 -1.59 2.00 -16.93
N PRO A 92 -0.83 2.25 -18.01
CA PRO A 92 0.59 1.91 -18.08
C PRO A 92 1.43 2.63 -17.00
N HIS A 93 0.96 3.76 -16.46
CA HIS A 93 1.68 4.45 -15.39
C HIS A 93 1.65 3.70 -14.06
N LEU A 94 0.61 2.92 -13.76
CA LEU A 94 0.58 2.08 -12.55
C LEU A 94 1.58 0.93 -12.63
N LEU A 95 1.67 0.29 -13.80
CA LEU A 95 2.67 -0.74 -14.06
C LEU A 95 4.08 -0.16 -13.97
N LYS A 96 4.32 1.02 -14.58
CA LYS A 96 5.59 1.74 -14.46
C LYS A 96 5.91 2.12 -13.01
N ALA A 97 4.92 2.57 -12.24
CA ALA A 97 5.10 2.92 -10.84
C ALA A 97 5.49 1.69 -10.01
N SER A 98 4.79 0.57 -10.18
CA SER A 98 5.13 -0.70 -9.54
C SER A 98 6.53 -1.17 -9.94
N ALA A 99 6.88 -1.11 -11.22
CA ALA A 99 8.18 -1.51 -11.73
C ALA A 99 9.30 -0.64 -11.13
N SER A 100 9.10 0.68 -11.04
CA SER A 100 10.06 1.61 -10.45
C SER A 100 10.43 1.23 -9.01
N ILE A 101 9.44 0.91 -8.17
CA ILE A 101 9.72 0.46 -6.80
C ILE A 101 10.43 -0.91 -6.81
N GLY A 102 10.00 -1.82 -7.68
CA GLY A 102 10.64 -3.12 -7.88
C GLY A 102 12.12 -3.02 -8.25
N GLU A 103 12.50 -2.06 -9.10
CA GLU A 103 13.91 -1.77 -9.44
C GLU A 103 14.71 -1.34 -8.21
N GLY A 104 14.14 -0.48 -7.38
CA GLY A 104 14.79 -0.03 -6.15
C GLY A 104 15.04 -1.18 -5.17
N LEU A 105 14.02 -2.01 -4.95
CA LEU A 105 14.11 -3.20 -4.10
C LEU A 105 15.09 -4.23 -4.67
N GLY A 106 15.06 -4.49 -5.97
CA GLY A 106 16.02 -5.37 -6.64
C GLY A 106 17.47 -4.90 -6.50
N ALA A 107 17.70 -3.58 -6.59
CA ALA A 107 19.02 -3.01 -6.35
C ALA A 107 19.45 -3.16 -4.88
N ALA A 108 18.53 -2.99 -3.91
CA ALA A 108 18.82 -3.20 -2.50
C ALA A 108 19.16 -4.68 -2.18
N ILE A 109 18.45 -5.62 -2.80
CA ILE A 109 18.76 -7.06 -2.73
C ILE A 109 20.15 -7.34 -3.29
N GLY A 110 20.46 -6.86 -4.50
CA GLY A 110 21.76 -7.06 -5.13
C GLY A 110 22.94 -6.46 -4.34
N LYS A 111 22.68 -5.42 -3.53
CA LYS A 111 23.66 -4.82 -2.60
C LYS A 111 23.73 -5.53 -1.23
N GLY A 112 22.92 -6.55 -0.98
CA GLY A 112 22.87 -7.25 0.30
C GLY A 112 22.24 -6.44 1.45
N LYS A 113 21.48 -5.38 1.15
CA LYS A 113 20.73 -4.61 2.16
C LYS A 113 19.52 -5.37 2.68
N LEU A 114 19.04 -6.33 1.90
CA LEU A 114 17.86 -7.15 2.18
C LEU A 114 18.22 -8.64 2.09
N ASP A 115 17.78 -9.41 3.08
CA ASP A 115 17.92 -10.88 3.10
C ASP A 115 16.69 -11.52 2.46
N MET A 116 16.52 -11.27 1.16
CA MET A 116 15.42 -11.81 0.35
C MET A 116 15.85 -12.01 -1.10
N THR A 117 15.05 -12.73 -1.87
CA THR A 117 15.26 -12.93 -3.31
C THR A 117 14.33 -12.03 -4.14
N PRO A 118 14.61 -11.81 -5.43
CA PRO A 118 13.68 -11.07 -6.30
C PRO A 118 12.26 -11.65 -6.36
N GLU A 119 12.10 -12.95 -6.09
CA GLU A 119 10.79 -13.63 -6.05
C GLU A 119 9.95 -13.24 -4.83
N ASP A 120 10.59 -12.69 -3.79
CA ASP A 120 9.93 -12.21 -2.56
C ASP A 120 9.35 -10.78 -2.72
N VAL A 121 9.57 -10.13 -3.85
CA VAL A 121 8.93 -8.87 -4.24
C VAL A 121 7.74 -9.18 -5.14
N ILE A 122 6.53 -9.07 -4.59
CA ILE A 122 5.31 -9.58 -5.22
C ILE A 122 4.43 -8.41 -5.70
N PRO A 123 4.53 -8.01 -6.98
CA PRO A 123 3.56 -7.12 -7.59
C PRO A 123 2.25 -7.86 -7.82
N ARG A 124 1.12 -7.33 -7.33
CA ARG A 124 -0.18 -7.98 -7.51
C ARG A 124 -1.34 -7.00 -7.54
N GLU A 125 -2.31 -7.29 -8.40
CA GLU A 125 -3.62 -6.63 -8.34
C GLU A 125 -4.32 -7.00 -7.02
N ILE A 126 -4.84 -6.01 -6.29
CA ILE A 126 -5.44 -6.24 -4.97
C ILE A 126 -6.93 -6.59 -5.07
N THR A 127 -7.30 -7.70 -4.46
CA THR A 127 -8.70 -8.12 -4.28
C THR A 127 -9.31 -7.46 -3.05
N TRP A 128 -10.65 -7.41 -2.98
CA TRP A 128 -11.35 -6.96 -1.77
C TRP A 128 -10.94 -7.78 -0.53
N PHE A 129 -10.66 -9.08 -0.69
CA PHE A 129 -10.23 -9.94 0.40
C PHE A 129 -8.83 -9.56 0.92
N GLN A 130 -7.90 -9.21 0.04
CA GLN A 130 -6.59 -8.72 0.47
C GLN A 130 -6.68 -7.38 1.21
N LYS A 131 -7.64 -6.50 0.88
CA LYS A 131 -7.92 -5.31 1.71
C LYS A 131 -8.37 -5.70 3.12
N VAL A 132 -9.21 -6.72 3.26
CA VAL A 132 -9.60 -7.26 4.57
C VAL A 132 -8.40 -7.79 5.35
N LEU A 133 -7.49 -8.52 4.69
CA LEU A 133 -6.27 -9.04 5.34
C LEU A 133 -5.35 -7.92 5.84
N ILE A 134 -5.21 -6.83 5.08
CA ILE A 134 -4.46 -5.65 5.51
C ILE A 134 -5.13 -5.00 6.73
N TYR A 135 -6.43 -4.73 6.66
CA TYR A 135 -7.19 -4.12 7.76
C TYR A 135 -7.12 -4.93 9.05
N SER A 136 -7.18 -6.26 8.94
CA SER A 136 -7.11 -7.18 10.09
C SER A 136 -5.69 -7.42 10.59
N GLY A 137 -4.67 -6.81 9.98
CA GLY A 137 -3.27 -6.91 10.39
C GLY A 137 -2.58 -8.22 10.03
N PHE A 138 -3.20 -9.05 9.18
CA PHE A 138 -2.57 -10.27 8.64
C PHE A 138 -1.60 -9.96 7.49
N MET A 139 -1.61 -8.73 6.96
CA MET A 139 -0.69 -8.25 5.92
C MET A 139 -0.33 -6.79 6.22
N GLY A 140 0.87 -6.34 5.83
CA GLY A 140 1.35 -4.99 6.15
C GLY A 140 2.01 -4.93 7.52
N THR A 141 3.06 -5.73 7.70
CA THR A 141 3.82 -5.81 8.96
C THR A 141 5.27 -5.39 8.74
N GLU A 142 6.06 -5.30 9.82
CA GLU A 142 7.50 -4.98 9.70
C GLU A 142 8.30 -6.06 8.96
N SER A 143 7.82 -7.32 8.95
CA SER A 143 8.45 -8.43 8.22
C SER A 143 7.86 -8.66 6.83
N GLU A 144 6.63 -8.18 6.60
CA GLU A 144 5.90 -8.31 5.34
C GLU A 144 5.22 -6.97 4.97
N PRO A 145 6.02 -5.95 4.62
CA PRO A 145 5.52 -4.64 4.26
C PRO A 145 4.68 -4.65 2.98
N VAL A 146 3.73 -3.73 2.93
CA VAL A 146 2.82 -3.50 1.81
C VAL A 146 3.04 -2.10 1.27
N ILE A 147 3.17 -1.98 -0.04
CA ILE A 147 3.04 -0.72 -0.76
C ILE A 147 1.70 -0.75 -1.49
N TYR A 148 0.83 0.22 -1.25
CA TYR A 148 -0.50 0.29 -1.86
C TYR A 148 -0.65 1.55 -2.71
N PHE A 149 -0.98 1.38 -3.99
CA PHE A 149 -1.35 2.49 -4.87
C PHE A 149 -2.86 2.75 -4.80
N LYS A 150 -3.24 3.88 -4.21
CA LYS A 150 -4.62 4.38 -4.25
C LYS A 150 -4.83 5.08 -5.58
N THR A 151 -5.42 4.34 -6.52
CA THR A 151 -5.66 4.84 -7.88
C THR A 151 -6.58 6.07 -7.84
N PRO A 152 -6.28 7.14 -8.59
CA PRO A 152 -7.18 8.28 -8.69
C PRO A 152 -8.50 7.83 -9.29
N ASN A 153 -9.59 7.96 -8.54
CA ASN A 153 -10.91 8.05 -9.15
C ASN A 153 -11.09 9.49 -9.64
N VAL A 154 -11.95 9.70 -10.65
CA VAL A 154 -12.33 11.01 -11.17
C VAL A 154 -12.56 11.99 -10.00
N GLY A 155 -11.68 13.00 -9.87
CA GLY A 155 -11.73 13.98 -8.78
C GLY A 155 -10.81 13.71 -7.58
N GLY A 156 -9.81 12.84 -7.68
CA GLY A 156 -8.75 12.73 -6.66
C GLY A 156 -8.03 14.07 -6.46
N THR A 157 -8.07 14.62 -5.24
CA THR A 157 -7.62 16.00 -4.97
C THR A 157 -6.25 16.11 -4.29
N GLN A 158 -5.61 15.00 -3.91
CA GLN A 158 -4.38 15.02 -3.11
C GLN A 158 -3.32 14.05 -3.63
N ASP A 159 -2.09 14.54 -3.73
CA ASP A 159 -0.87 13.76 -3.96
C ASP A 159 -0.09 13.70 -2.64
N ARG A 160 0.11 12.49 -2.11
CA ARG A 160 0.87 12.26 -0.87
C ARG A 160 1.32 10.81 -0.73
N ILE A 161 2.33 10.60 0.11
CA ILE A 161 2.73 9.27 0.56
C ILE A 161 2.45 9.16 2.04
N VAL A 162 1.63 8.19 2.44
CA VAL A 162 1.28 7.93 3.83
C VAL A 162 2.03 6.69 4.30
N VAL A 163 2.70 6.79 5.45
CA VAL A 163 3.45 5.69 6.04
C VAL A 163 2.78 5.28 7.35
N LEU A 164 2.38 4.02 7.39
CA LEU A 164 1.74 3.35 8.52
C LEU A 164 2.55 2.10 8.86
N ARG A 165 2.19 1.41 9.95
CA ARG A 165 2.91 0.23 10.43
C ARG A 165 3.02 -0.81 9.30
N GLY A 166 4.21 -0.98 8.70
CA GLY A 166 4.41 -1.93 7.61
C GLY A 166 3.62 -1.63 6.33
N ILE A 167 3.01 -0.46 6.19
CA ILE A 167 2.16 -0.11 5.04
C ILE A 167 2.56 1.27 4.52
N ILE A 168 2.82 1.36 3.22
CA ILE A 168 3.12 2.60 2.51
C ILE A 168 2.00 2.82 1.50
N ILE A 169 1.24 3.88 1.64
CA ILE A 169 0.13 4.23 0.74
C ILE A 169 0.58 5.37 -0.16
N ILE A 170 0.49 5.17 -1.46
CA ILE A 170 0.75 6.21 -2.47
C ILE A 170 -0.62 6.70 -2.95
N GLU A 171 -1.01 7.89 -2.50
CA GLU A 171 -2.21 8.57 -2.97
C GLU A 171 -1.80 9.60 -4.02
N SER A 172 -2.45 9.53 -5.17
CA SER A 172 -2.12 10.40 -6.31
C SER A 172 -3.38 10.94 -6.95
N SER A 173 -3.37 12.20 -7.33
CA SER A 173 -4.45 12.87 -8.07
C SER A 173 -4.52 12.43 -9.54
N THR A 174 -3.40 11.96 -10.10
CA THR A 174 -3.29 11.44 -11.47
C THR A 174 -2.44 10.18 -11.54
N TYR A 175 -2.66 9.34 -12.56
CA TYR A 175 -1.86 8.13 -12.77
C TYR A 175 -0.38 8.43 -13.02
N GLU A 176 -0.08 9.55 -13.68
CA GLU A 176 1.31 10.00 -13.88
C GLU A 176 1.99 10.35 -12.57
N ASN A 177 1.29 11.01 -11.64
CA ASN A 177 1.83 11.33 -10.32
C ASN A 177 2.13 10.06 -9.52
N SER A 178 1.37 8.97 -9.70
CA SER A 178 1.69 7.68 -9.07
C SER A 178 3.12 7.21 -9.42
N TYR A 179 3.56 7.43 -10.67
CA TYR A 179 4.91 7.09 -11.11
C TYR A 179 5.99 8.00 -10.48
N ILE A 180 5.71 9.29 -10.34
CA ILE A 180 6.64 10.25 -9.71
C ILE A 180 6.81 9.90 -8.22
N LEU A 181 5.71 9.66 -7.51
CA LEU A 181 5.73 9.27 -6.10
C LEU A 181 6.43 7.92 -5.90
N ALA A 182 6.19 6.95 -6.78
CA ALA A 182 6.93 5.68 -6.78
C ALA A 182 8.44 5.86 -7.02
N SER A 183 8.82 6.78 -7.91
CA SER A 183 10.21 7.10 -8.19
C SER A 183 10.92 7.70 -6.97
N TYR A 184 10.21 8.49 -6.16
CA TYR A 184 10.73 8.97 -4.88
C TYR A 184 11.01 7.82 -3.92
N VAL A 185 10.05 6.89 -3.76
CA VAL A 185 10.23 5.69 -2.93
C VAL A 185 11.43 4.86 -3.42
N ARG A 186 11.56 4.66 -4.74
CA ARG A 186 12.71 4.00 -5.35
C ARG A 186 14.03 4.66 -4.94
N GLN A 187 14.12 5.99 -5.01
CA GLN A 187 15.34 6.72 -4.64
C GLN A 187 15.69 6.51 -3.16
N LEU A 188 14.70 6.54 -2.26
CA LEU A 188 14.91 6.28 -0.83
C LEU A 188 15.46 4.88 -0.56
N VAL A 189 14.97 3.86 -1.28
CA VAL A 189 15.47 2.48 -1.16
C VAL A 189 16.89 2.32 -1.71
N MET A 190 17.23 3.09 -2.74
CA MET A 190 18.51 2.97 -3.44
C MET A 190 19.67 3.72 -2.77
N ALA A 191 19.37 4.81 -2.05
CA ALA A 191 20.31 5.56 -1.21
C ALA A 191 20.97 4.61 -0.20
#